data_AF-A0A353BIQ9-F1
#
_entry.id   AF-A0A353BIQ9-F1
#
_cell.length_a   1.000
_cell.length_b   1.000
_cell.length_c   1.000
_cell.angle_alpha   90.00
_cell.angle_beta   90.00
_cell.angle_gamma   90.00
#
_symmetry.space_group_name_H-M   'P 1'
#
loop_
_entity.id
_entity.type
_entity.pdbx_description
1 polymer ?
#
loop_
_entity_poly.entity_id
_entity_poly.type
_entity_poly.pdbx_seq_one_letter_code
_entity_poly.pdbx_strand_id
1 'polypeptide(L)'
;MGAGAPGPGDPDRHPDIGAVHNKVAVGLDRARPFPRGGGQRLGGHRDKLVVGLQAGAVRGLPGGHHRHQEPGEGMTGGGIEEEARQNFNSGYNCAESVLVALSQQPLFQGRGAVQYIPRMATGFGGGLARNGSICGALAGGVIAIGLVLGRDDAKGSRDPCYPAVDRLLAEFQEAWGSWLCREISRVDLKTVSGQKIYQQVVHFEVCNQVVAWAARRAGELITEFVPGSTGIG
;
A
#
# COMPACT_ATOMS: atom_id res chain seq x y z
N MET A 1 -19.41 43.19 31.43
CA MET A 1 -20.08 42.08 30.73
C MET A 1 -19.01 41.36 29.92
N GLY A 2 -18.46 40.26 30.46
CA GLY A 2 -17.29 39.58 29.90
C GLY A 2 -17.69 38.54 28.85
N ALA A 3 -17.04 38.57 27.67
CA ALA A 3 -17.16 37.55 26.64
C ALA A 3 -16.25 36.36 26.99
N GLY A 4 -16.85 35.18 27.20
CA GLY A 4 -16.12 33.94 27.46
C GLY A 4 -15.50 33.37 26.18
N ALA A 5 -14.24 32.95 26.27
CA ALA A 5 -13.53 32.27 25.19
C ALA A 5 -14.16 30.88 24.87
N PRO A 6 -14.12 30.42 23.61
CA PRO A 6 -14.59 29.08 23.25
C PRO A 6 -13.67 28.01 23.86
N GLY A 7 -14.27 27.05 24.57
CA GLY A 7 -13.57 25.91 25.18
C GLY A 7 -13.01 24.92 24.14
N PRO A 8 -12.07 24.05 24.54
CA PRO A 8 -11.48 23.04 23.66
C PRO A 8 -12.55 22.03 23.23
N GLY A 9 -12.55 21.70 21.93
CA GLY A 9 -13.48 20.73 21.35
C GLY A 9 -13.32 19.34 21.95
N ASP A 10 -14.45 18.65 22.09
CA ASP A 10 -14.60 17.31 22.66
C ASP A 10 -13.71 16.27 21.93
N PRO A 11 -12.77 15.60 22.62
CA PRO A 11 -11.91 14.57 22.04
C PRO A 11 -12.64 13.27 21.67
N ASP A 12 -13.89 13.07 22.13
CA ASP A 12 -14.67 11.84 21.93
C ASP A 12 -15.68 11.94 20.78
N ARG A 13 -15.62 13.00 19.96
CA ARG A 13 -16.50 13.13 18.78
C ARG A 13 -16.07 12.16 17.67
N HIS A 14 -16.66 10.97 17.69
CA HIS A 14 -16.47 9.94 16.66
C HIS A 14 -16.88 10.42 15.24
N PRO A 15 -16.06 10.17 14.20
CA PRO A 15 -16.49 10.36 12.83
C PRO A 15 -17.47 9.25 12.40
N ASP A 16 -18.51 9.64 11.66
CA ASP A 16 -19.56 8.78 11.15
C ASP A 16 -19.00 7.71 10.18
N ILE A 17 -19.08 6.45 10.61
CA ILE A 17 -18.53 5.26 9.96
C ILE A 17 -19.29 4.91 8.67
N GLY A 18 -20.49 5.47 8.46
CA GLY A 18 -21.32 5.22 7.28
C GLY A 18 -20.79 5.84 5.98
N ALA A 19 -19.91 6.84 6.05
CA ALA A 19 -19.44 7.57 4.87
C ALA A 19 -18.35 6.83 4.05
N VAL A 20 -17.77 5.75 4.57
CA VAL A 20 -16.68 5.01 3.90
C VAL A 20 -17.23 3.99 2.89
N HIS A 21 -18.38 3.36 3.19
CA HIS A 21 -18.96 2.31 2.34
C HIS A 21 -19.49 2.83 0.99
N ASN A 22 -19.87 4.11 0.88
CA ASN A 22 -20.56 4.64 -0.31
C ASN A 22 -19.65 5.43 -1.28
N LYS A 23 -18.32 5.32 -1.15
CA LYS A 23 -17.37 5.98 -2.07
C LYS A 23 -16.41 5.05 -2.80
N VAL A 24 -16.45 3.74 -2.55
CA VAL A 24 -15.65 2.76 -3.30
C VAL A 24 -16.28 2.45 -4.67
N ALA A 25 -17.57 2.79 -4.88
CA ALA A 25 -18.30 2.42 -6.10
C ALA A 25 -18.52 3.55 -7.14
N VAL A 26 -17.99 4.77 -6.96
CA VAL A 26 -18.18 5.84 -7.96
C VAL A 26 -16.93 6.74 -8.02
N GLY A 27 -16.09 6.55 -9.03
CA GLY A 27 -14.93 7.44 -9.23
C GLY A 27 -13.77 6.93 -10.11
N LEU A 28 -13.99 5.97 -11.02
CA LEU A 28 -13.10 5.78 -12.17
C LEU A 28 -13.45 6.83 -13.24
N ASP A 29 -13.15 8.10 -12.97
CA ASP A 29 -13.29 9.13 -13.99
C ASP A 29 -12.10 10.09 -13.97
N ARG A 30 -11.21 9.88 -14.95
CA ARG A 30 -10.15 10.77 -15.47
C ARG A 30 -9.46 11.67 -14.43
N ALA A 31 -8.44 11.14 -13.77
CA ALA A 31 -7.43 11.95 -13.10
C ALA A 31 -6.70 12.83 -14.14
N ARG A 32 -6.74 14.16 -13.92
CA ARG A 32 -6.01 15.15 -14.73
C ARG A 32 -4.50 15.07 -14.44
N PRO A 33 -3.63 15.33 -15.43
CA PRO A 33 -2.19 15.35 -15.21
C PRO A 33 -1.76 16.42 -14.20
N PHE A 34 -0.70 16.12 -13.46
CA PHE A 34 -0.07 16.94 -12.43
C PHE A 34 0.28 18.36 -12.95
N PRO A 35 -0.19 19.45 -12.33
CA PRO A 35 0.29 20.79 -12.67
C PRO A 35 1.68 21.02 -12.04
N ARG A 36 2.66 21.43 -12.85
CA ARG A 36 3.96 21.91 -12.36
C ARG A 36 3.78 23.30 -11.74
N GLY A 37 4.14 23.44 -10.46
CA GLY A 37 4.66 24.64 -9.81
C GLY A 37 3.84 25.94 -9.87
N GLY A 38 3.43 26.44 -8.70
CA GLY A 38 3.02 27.84 -8.52
C GLY A 38 2.13 28.03 -7.29
N GLY A 39 2.66 28.61 -6.22
CA GLY A 39 1.88 28.91 -5.03
C GLY A 39 0.87 30.04 -5.25
N GLN A 40 -0.33 29.91 -4.68
CA GLN A 40 -0.93 30.91 -3.78
C GLN A 40 -2.36 30.54 -3.35
N ARG A 41 -2.59 30.77 -2.05
CA ARG A 41 -3.80 31.21 -1.32
C ARG A 41 -5.03 30.30 -1.19
N LEU A 42 -5.40 30.20 0.10
CA LEU A 42 -6.58 29.58 0.68
C LEU A 42 -7.82 30.48 0.55
N GLY A 43 -8.93 29.87 0.17
CA GLY A 43 -10.33 30.30 0.35
C GLY A 43 -11.20 29.13 -0.10
N GLY A 44 -12.13 28.56 0.66
CA GLY A 44 -13.08 29.17 1.57
C GLY A 44 -14.48 28.88 1.01
N HIS A 45 -14.96 27.64 1.12
CA HIS A 45 -16.38 27.30 0.91
C HIS A 45 -16.73 25.99 1.64
N ARG A 46 -17.25 26.15 2.85
CA ARG A 46 -18.10 25.18 3.52
C ARG A 46 -19.52 25.48 3.09
N ASP A 47 -20.23 24.50 2.54
CA ASP A 47 -21.64 24.29 2.88
C ASP A 47 -22.27 23.09 2.14
N LYS A 48 -22.98 22.29 2.95
CA LYS A 48 -24.18 21.50 2.64
C LYS A 48 -24.01 20.22 1.79
N LEU A 49 -24.06 19.07 2.47
CA LEU A 49 -25.20 18.15 2.33
C LEU A 49 -25.24 17.16 3.52
N VAL A 50 -26.30 17.24 4.31
CA VAL A 50 -26.66 16.33 5.40
C VAL A 50 -27.95 15.65 4.98
N VAL A 51 -27.97 14.34 4.74
CA VAL A 51 -29.22 13.57 4.61
C VAL A 51 -29.03 12.12 5.08
N GLY A 52 -29.76 11.75 6.14
CA GLY A 52 -30.43 10.44 6.26
C GLY A 52 -29.64 9.23 6.74
N LEU A 53 -29.53 9.06 8.06
CA LEU A 53 -29.13 7.81 8.73
C LEU A 53 -30.40 7.01 9.12
N GLN A 54 -30.48 5.74 8.74
CA GLN A 54 -31.31 4.75 9.46
C GLN A 54 -30.44 3.56 9.88
N ALA A 55 -30.60 3.18 11.15
CA ALA A 55 -29.82 2.19 11.87
C ALA A 55 -30.32 0.77 11.62
N GLY A 56 -29.42 -0.21 11.54
CA GLY A 56 -29.78 -1.62 11.47
C GLY A 56 -28.62 -2.59 11.66
N ALA A 57 -28.58 -3.23 12.83
CA ALA A 57 -28.05 -4.55 13.13
C ALA A 57 -26.52 -4.82 13.04
N VAL A 58 -25.87 -4.77 14.22
CA VAL A 58 -24.57 -5.41 14.50
C VAL A 58 -24.84 -6.70 15.28
N ARG A 59 -24.51 -7.87 14.72
CA ARG A 59 -24.39 -9.13 15.49
C ARG A 59 -23.29 -10.04 14.92
N GLY A 60 -22.31 -10.33 15.77
CA GLY A 60 -21.64 -11.64 15.89
C GLY A 60 -20.43 -11.91 15.00
N LEU A 61 -19.22 -11.77 15.55
CA LEU A 61 -18.03 -12.50 15.07
C LEU A 61 -17.28 -13.10 16.28
N PRO A 62 -16.98 -14.42 16.28
CA PRO A 62 -16.22 -15.06 17.35
C PRO A 62 -14.72 -14.77 17.24
N GLY A 63 -14.06 -14.71 18.40
CA GLY A 63 -12.66 -14.33 18.57
C GLY A 63 -11.66 -15.28 17.89
N GLY A 64 -10.65 -14.69 17.25
CA GLY A 64 -9.54 -15.41 16.63
C GLY A 64 -8.51 -15.84 17.68
N HIS A 65 -8.30 -17.15 17.80
CA HIS A 65 -7.12 -17.72 18.46
C HIS A 65 -5.93 -17.66 17.48
N HIS A 66 -4.89 -16.91 17.83
CA HIS A 66 -3.62 -16.90 17.13
C HIS A 66 -2.92 -18.26 17.32
N ARG A 67 -2.87 -19.08 16.27
CA ARG A 67 -1.93 -20.20 16.20
C ARG A 67 -0.66 -19.73 15.51
N HIS A 68 0.47 -19.91 16.19
CA HIS A 68 1.78 -19.88 15.56
C HIS A 68 1.85 -21.00 14.52
N GLN A 69 2.30 -20.69 13.31
CA GLN A 69 2.47 -21.67 12.24
C GLN A 69 3.93 -21.63 11.78
N GLU A 70 4.61 -22.75 11.97
CA GLU A 70 5.98 -23.04 11.54
C GLU A 70 6.06 -23.08 9.99
N PRO A 71 7.20 -22.72 9.37
CA PRO A 71 7.33 -22.66 7.92
C PRO A 71 7.44 -24.07 7.32
N GLY A 72 6.33 -24.60 6.80
CA GLY A 72 6.24 -25.85 6.08
C GLY A 72 6.39 -25.66 4.56
N GLU A 73 7.14 -26.58 3.96
CA GLU A 73 7.48 -26.72 2.55
C GLU A 73 6.29 -26.66 1.58
N GLY A 74 6.45 -25.91 0.48
CA GLY A 74 5.77 -26.15 -0.80
C GLY A 74 4.27 -25.87 -0.90
N MET A 75 3.88 -24.59 -1.10
CA MET A 75 2.60 -24.24 -1.73
C MET A 75 2.85 -23.85 -3.19
N THR A 76 2.81 -24.83 -4.10
CA THR A 76 2.77 -24.59 -5.54
C THR A 76 1.31 -24.52 -5.99
N GLY A 77 0.83 -23.34 -6.39
CA GLY A 77 -0.50 -23.22 -6.99
C GLY A 77 -1.19 -21.85 -7.01
N GLY A 78 -0.52 -20.75 -6.64
CA GLY A 78 -1.05 -19.39 -6.78
C GLY A 78 -0.17 -18.55 -7.69
N GLY A 79 -0.76 -17.61 -8.43
CA GLY A 79 0.03 -16.55 -9.07
C GLY A 79 0.63 -15.62 -8.01
N ILE A 80 1.68 -14.87 -8.36
CA ILE A 80 2.40 -13.97 -7.43
C ILE A 80 1.49 -12.97 -6.68
N GLU A 81 0.37 -12.57 -7.28
CA GLU A 81 -0.65 -11.73 -6.65
C GLU A 81 -1.27 -12.40 -5.42
N GLU A 82 -1.52 -13.70 -5.53
CA GLU A 82 -2.14 -14.49 -4.48
C GLU A 82 -1.16 -14.77 -3.36
N GLU A 83 0.08 -15.11 -3.69
CA GLU A 83 1.17 -15.26 -2.71
C GLU A 83 1.36 -13.97 -1.90
N ALA A 84 1.36 -12.82 -2.56
CA ALA A 84 1.48 -11.52 -1.90
C ALA A 84 0.29 -11.24 -0.96
N ARG A 85 -0.94 -11.54 -1.37
CA ARG A 85 -2.13 -11.43 -0.49
C ARG A 85 -2.04 -12.36 0.71
N GLN A 86 -1.66 -13.62 0.48
CA GLN A 86 -1.53 -14.61 1.56
C GLN A 86 -0.48 -14.18 2.58
N ASN A 87 0.68 -13.71 2.13
CA ASN A 87 1.70 -13.14 3.01
C ASN A 87 1.14 -11.94 3.80
N PHE A 88 0.38 -11.05 3.17
CA PHE A 88 -0.19 -9.89 3.85
C PHE A 88 -1.21 -10.27 4.92
N ASN A 89 -2.06 -11.26 4.62
CA ASN A 89 -3.08 -11.75 5.54
C ASN A 89 -2.50 -12.66 6.64
N SER A 90 -1.25 -13.15 6.49
CA SER A 90 -0.56 -13.95 7.51
C SER A 90 0.22 -13.11 8.53
N GLY A 91 0.22 -11.78 8.39
CA GLY A 91 0.77 -10.85 9.38
C GLY A 91 2.00 -10.06 8.92
N TYR A 92 2.51 -10.32 7.72
CA TYR A 92 3.48 -9.41 7.10
C TYR A 92 2.83 -8.08 6.77
N ASN A 93 3.60 -6.99 6.81
CA ASN A 93 3.12 -5.71 6.31
C ASN A 93 3.21 -5.64 4.77
N CYS A 94 2.56 -4.65 4.16
CA CYS A 94 2.45 -4.55 2.72
C CYS A 94 3.78 -4.53 1.94
N ALA A 95 4.86 -3.97 2.48
CA ALA A 95 6.18 -4.00 1.84
C ALA A 95 6.82 -5.39 1.93
N GLU A 96 6.73 -6.01 3.11
CA GLU A 96 7.23 -7.35 3.36
C GLU A 96 6.51 -8.37 2.48
N SER A 97 5.19 -8.31 2.39
CA SER A 97 4.38 -9.26 1.62
C SER A 97 4.72 -9.28 0.13
N VAL A 98 4.89 -8.09 -0.46
CA VAL A 98 5.31 -7.94 -1.87
C VAL A 98 6.72 -8.50 -2.06
N LEU A 99 7.64 -8.13 -1.19
CA LEU A 99 9.04 -8.51 -1.33
C LEU A 99 9.26 -10.02 -1.10
N VAL A 100 8.56 -10.62 -0.13
CA VAL A 100 8.57 -12.07 0.10
C VAL A 100 8.04 -12.82 -1.12
N ALA A 101 6.88 -12.43 -1.68
CA ALA A 101 6.32 -13.09 -2.86
C ALA A 101 7.26 -13.01 -4.07
N LEU A 102 7.82 -11.83 -4.34
CA LEU A 102 8.80 -11.67 -5.43
C LEU A 102 10.07 -12.47 -5.21
N SER A 103 10.55 -12.56 -3.97
CA SER A 103 11.80 -13.26 -3.65
C SER A 103 11.76 -14.78 -3.88
N GLN A 104 10.57 -15.36 -3.98
CA GLN A 104 10.36 -16.78 -4.28
C GLN A 104 10.46 -17.07 -5.78
N GLN A 105 10.47 -16.03 -6.63
CA GLN A 105 10.56 -16.19 -8.08
C GLN A 105 11.97 -16.63 -8.51
N PRO A 106 12.11 -17.42 -9.59
CA PRO A 106 13.41 -17.93 -10.05
C PRO A 106 14.49 -16.86 -10.27
N LEU A 107 14.09 -15.66 -10.71
CA LEU A 107 15.00 -14.53 -10.96
C LEU A 107 15.72 -14.01 -9.69
N PHE A 108 15.24 -14.38 -8.50
CA PHE A 108 15.80 -13.99 -7.20
C PHE A 108 16.65 -15.11 -6.57
N GLN A 109 16.71 -16.30 -7.17
CA GLN A 109 17.54 -17.39 -6.68
C GLN A 109 19.01 -16.99 -6.63
N GLY A 110 19.70 -17.37 -5.54
CA GLY A 110 21.11 -17.06 -5.33
C GLY A 110 21.43 -15.64 -4.87
N ARG A 111 20.44 -14.74 -4.72
CA ARG A 111 20.68 -13.34 -4.32
C ARG A 111 20.79 -13.09 -2.82
N GLY A 112 20.73 -14.12 -1.97
CA GLY A 112 21.07 -14.07 -0.53
C GLY A 112 20.25 -13.12 0.36
N ALA A 113 19.24 -12.42 -0.19
CA ALA A 113 18.50 -11.38 0.52
C ALA A 113 17.24 -11.90 1.23
N VAL A 114 16.76 -13.09 0.87
CA VAL A 114 15.43 -13.59 1.26
C VAL A 114 15.24 -13.63 2.78
N GLN A 115 16.24 -14.13 3.52
CA GLN A 115 16.13 -14.22 4.99
C GLN A 115 16.11 -12.87 5.71
N TYR A 116 16.51 -11.78 5.05
CA TYR A 116 16.57 -10.44 5.64
C TYR A 116 15.36 -9.56 5.27
N ILE A 117 14.47 -10.05 4.39
CA ILE A 117 13.35 -9.27 3.85
C ILE A 117 12.51 -8.61 4.95
N PRO A 118 12.00 -9.33 5.98
CA PRO A 118 11.23 -8.67 7.02
C PRO A 118 12.03 -7.56 7.70
N ARG A 119 13.26 -7.86 8.11
CA ARG A 119 14.12 -6.89 8.81
C ARG A 119 14.42 -5.64 7.99
N MET A 120 14.54 -5.76 6.67
CA MET A 120 14.79 -4.64 5.77
C MET A 120 13.51 -3.85 5.44
N ALA A 121 12.35 -4.52 5.38
CA ALA A 121 11.11 -3.94 4.90
C ALA A 121 10.13 -3.50 6.01
N THR A 122 10.31 -3.94 7.28
CA THR A 122 9.40 -3.61 8.39
C THR A 122 9.15 -2.10 8.53
N GLY A 123 10.21 -1.31 8.35
CA GLY A 123 10.14 0.14 8.48
C GLY A 123 9.14 0.80 7.52
N PHE A 124 8.81 0.17 6.38
CA PHE A 124 7.96 0.75 5.33
C PHE A 124 6.46 0.59 5.61
N GLY A 125 6.06 -0.23 6.58
CA GLY A 125 4.66 -0.49 6.91
C GLY A 125 3.85 0.78 7.24
N GLY A 126 2.63 0.86 6.71
CA GLY A 126 1.75 2.04 6.87
C GLY A 126 2.31 3.31 6.22
N GLY A 127 3.22 3.15 5.25
CA GLY A 127 3.90 4.21 4.53
C GLY A 127 4.98 4.90 5.35
N LEU A 128 5.99 4.11 5.70
CA LEU A 128 7.11 4.38 6.60
C LEU A 128 6.71 4.61 8.07
N ALA A 129 6.45 3.55 8.81
CA ALA A 129 6.07 3.62 10.22
C ALA A 129 4.81 4.47 10.49
N ARG A 130 3.78 4.23 9.66
CA ARG A 130 2.41 4.80 9.81
C ARG A 130 2.31 6.31 9.54
N ASN A 131 3.31 6.93 8.97
CA ASN A 131 3.25 8.37 8.67
C ASN A 131 2.37 8.69 7.46
N GLY A 132 2.01 7.67 6.66
CA GLY A 132 1.15 7.86 5.49
C GLY A 132 1.90 8.41 4.28
N SER A 133 3.24 8.26 4.26
CA SER A 133 4.12 8.59 3.15
C SER A 133 4.04 7.54 2.04
N ILE A 134 5.10 7.32 1.26
CA ILE A 134 5.14 6.33 0.17
C ILE A 134 4.53 4.97 0.57
N CYS A 135 3.66 4.42 -0.26
CA CYS A 135 2.98 3.15 -0.02
C CYS A 135 4.00 2.01 0.17
N GLY A 136 3.81 1.21 1.23
CA GLY A 136 4.73 0.11 1.54
C GLY A 136 4.79 -0.96 0.43
N ALA A 137 3.66 -1.31 -0.19
CA ALA A 137 3.62 -2.25 -1.30
C ALA A 137 4.45 -1.77 -2.51
N LEU A 138 4.33 -0.47 -2.85
CA LEU A 138 5.14 0.16 -3.90
C LEU A 138 6.63 0.11 -3.53
N ALA A 139 6.98 0.48 -2.29
CA ALA A 139 8.36 0.42 -1.81
C ALA A 139 8.93 -1.00 -1.87
N GLY A 140 8.14 -2.02 -1.51
CA GLY A 140 8.51 -3.43 -1.64
C GLY A 140 8.82 -3.82 -3.08
N GLY A 141 8.00 -3.39 -4.04
CA GLY A 141 8.25 -3.59 -5.47
C GLY A 141 9.52 -2.89 -5.96
N VAL A 142 9.77 -1.65 -5.52
CA VAL A 142 11.01 -0.91 -5.84
C VAL A 142 12.25 -1.61 -5.29
N ILE A 143 12.19 -2.13 -4.05
CA ILE A 143 13.28 -2.91 -3.47
C ILE A 143 13.52 -4.17 -4.30
N ALA A 144 12.46 -4.89 -4.69
CA ALA A 144 12.57 -6.09 -5.51
C ALA A 144 13.22 -5.81 -6.87
N ILE A 145 12.84 -4.72 -7.55
CA ILE A 145 13.48 -4.26 -8.78
C ILE A 145 14.97 -3.99 -8.53
N GLY A 146 15.31 -3.29 -7.45
CA GLY A 146 16.70 -3.00 -7.08
C GLY A 146 17.53 -4.25 -6.78
N LEU A 147 16.95 -5.31 -6.22
CA LEU A 147 17.64 -6.58 -6.00
C LEU A 147 18.07 -7.26 -7.31
N VAL A 148 17.34 -7.03 -8.41
CA VAL A 148 17.60 -7.68 -9.70
C VAL A 148 18.39 -6.79 -10.66
N LEU A 149 17.96 -5.54 -10.82
CA LEU A 149 18.48 -4.57 -11.80
C LEU A 149 19.37 -3.51 -11.17
N GLY A 150 19.53 -3.53 -9.85
CA GLY A 150 20.42 -2.61 -9.16
C GLY A 150 21.90 -2.95 -9.35
N ARG A 151 22.71 -2.30 -8.54
CA ARG A 151 24.17 -2.41 -8.54
C ARG A 151 24.66 -3.11 -7.28
N ASP A 152 25.75 -3.85 -7.39
CA ASP A 152 26.37 -4.54 -6.24
C ASP A 152 27.21 -3.61 -5.37
N ASP A 153 27.81 -2.56 -5.96
CA ASP A 153 28.70 -1.65 -5.25
C ASP A 153 28.53 -0.18 -5.64
N ALA A 154 29.29 0.68 -4.96
CA ALA A 154 29.22 2.13 -5.12
C ALA A 154 29.66 2.64 -6.51
N LYS A 155 30.40 1.85 -7.28
CA LYS A 155 30.93 2.19 -8.61
C LYS A 155 30.00 1.76 -9.74
N GLY A 156 29.15 0.75 -9.50
CA GLY A 156 28.15 0.29 -10.47
C GLY A 156 27.14 1.39 -10.87
N SER A 157 26.65 1.31 -12.10
CA SER A 157 25.63 2.25 -12.61
C SER A 157 24.27 2.00 -11.95
N ARG A 158 23.51 3.08 -11.77
CA ARG A 158 22.12 3.03 -11.28
C ARG A 158 21.11 2.92 -12.42
N ASP A 159 21.55 3.21 -13.65
CA ASP A 159 20.70 3.41 -14.82
C ASP A 159 19.89 2.16 -15.23
N PRO A 160 20.36 0.91 -15.07
CA PRO A 160 19.54 -0.25 -15.42
C PRO A 160 18.28 -0.40 -14.57
N CYS A 161 18.30 0.10 -13.33
CA CYS A 161 17.18 0.00 -12.39
C CYS A 161 16.13 1.10 -12.60
N TYR A 162 16.59 2.31 -12.93
CA TYR A 162 15.76 3.51 -12.92
C TYR A 162 14.56 3.47 -13.87
N PRO A 163 14.66 3.01 -15.13
CA PRO A 163 13.52 2.91 -16.04
C PRO A 163 12.41 1.99 -15.53
N ALA A 164 12.76 0.86 -14.93
CA ALA A 164 11.78 -0.08 -14.37
C ALA A 164 11.06 0.55 -13.15
N VAL A 165 11.80 1.24 -12.27
CA VAL A 165 11.21 1.94 -11.11
C VAL A 165 10.34 3.11 -11.54
N ASP A 166 10.78 3.91 -12.53
CA ASP A 166 10.01 5.05 -13.05
C ASP A 166 8.68 4.59 -13.66
N ARG A 167 8.72 3.51 -14.45
CA ARG A 167 7.51 2.90 -15.01
C ARG A 167 6.59 2.31 -13.94
N LEU A 168 7.15 1.63 -12.93
CA LEU A 168 6.35 1.14 -11.79
C LEU A 168 5.64 2.29 -11.08
N LEU A 169 6.34 3.40 -10.82
CA LEU A 169 5.79 4.58 -10.15
C LEU A 169 4.67 5.23 -10.98
N ALA A 170 4.89 5.41 -12.28
CA ALA A 170 3.91 6.02 -13.18
C ALA A 170 2.63 5.18 -13.26
N GLU A 171 2.76 3.87 -13.46
CA GLU A 171 1.61 2.97 -13.54
C GLU A 171 0.93 2.78 -12.18
N PHE A 172 1.67 2.84 -11.07
CA PHE A 172 1.08 2.83 -9.73
C PHE A 172 0.24 4.10 -9.49
N GLN A 173 0.75 5.26 -9.89
CA GLN A 173 0.03 6.52 -9.82
C GLN A 173 -1.24 6.49 -10.68
N GLU A 174 -1.20 5.89 -11.86
CA GLU A 174 -2.36 5.70 -12.73
C GLU A 174 -3.41 4.77 -12.10
N ALA A 175 -2.97 3.63 -11.56
CA ALA A 175 -3.86 2.64 -10.97
C ALA A 175 -4.53 3.10 -9.67
N TRP A 176 -3.81 3.84 -8.81
CA TRP A 176 -4.25 4.15 -7.45
C TRP A 176 -4.51 5.64 -7.20
N GLY A 177 -4.20 6.50 -8.18
CA GLY A 177 -4.36 7.96 -8.10
C GLY A 177 -3.36 8.65 -7.16
N SER A 178 -2.52 7.90 -6.43
CA SER A 178 -1.46 8.42 -5.57
C SER A 178 -0.46 7.31 -5.24
N TRP A 179 0.81 7.66 -5.01
CA TRP A 179 1.79 6.79 -4.34
C TRP A 179 1.81 6.96 -2.81
N LEU A 180 1.09 7.94 -2.26
CA LEU A 180 1.05 8.22 -0.82
C LEU A 180 0.02 7.33 -0.11
N CYS A 181 0.46 6.57 0.88
CA CYS A 181 -0.33 5.63 1.65
C CYS A 181 -1.57 6.30 2.27
N ARG A 182 -1.45 7.53 2.80
CA ARG A 182 -2.61 8.24 3.39
C ARG A 182 -3.67 8.61 2.35
N GLU A 183 -3.25 8.92 1.13
CA GLU A 183 -4.17 9.29 0.06
C GLU A 183 -4.88 8.06 -0.51
N ILE A 184 -4.20 6.90 -0.56
CA ILE A 184 -4.80 5.64 -0.99
C ILE A 184 -5.73 5.08 0.11
N SER A 185 -5.24 4.98 1.34
CA SER A 185 -5.94 4.35 2.46
C SER A 185 -7.01 5.24 3.10
N ARG A 186 -6.94 6.56 2.89
CA ARG A 186 -7.85 7.58 3.45
C ARG A 186 -7.94 7.56 4.99
N VAL A 187 -6.98 6.95 5.67
CA VAL A 187 -6.95 6.85 7.15
C VAL A 187 -5.63 7.33 7.72
N ASP A 188 -5.67 7.83 8.96
CA ASP A 188 -4.46 8.14 9.73
C ASP A 188 -4.11 6.98 10.68
N LEU A 189 -3.12 6.19 10.28
CA LEU A 189 -2.65 5.04 11.05
C LEU A 189 -1.91 5.40 12.35
N LYS A 190 -1.65 6.69 12.63
CA LYS A 190 -1.18 7.14 13.95
C LYS A 190 -2.30 7.20 14.99
N THR A 191 -3.55 7.23 14.55
CA THR A 191 -4.73 7.29 15.44
C THR A 191 -5.29 5.91 15.72
N VAL A 192 -5.90 5.73 16.89
CA VAL A 192 -6.58 4.47 17.26
C VAL A 192 -7.77 4.20 16.34
N SER A 193 -8.56 5.23 16.01
CA SER A 193 -9.70 5.11 15.08
C SER A 193 -9.24 4.72 13.67
N GLY A 194 -8.18 5.34 13.15
CA GLY A 194 -7.63 4.98 11.85
C GLY A 194 -7.08 3.56 11.80
N GLN A 195 -6.44 3.09 12.88
CA GLN A 195 -6.01 1.68 12.99
C GLN A 195 -7.18 0.69 13.00
N LYS A 196 -8.28 1.01 13.69
CA LYS A 196 -9.51 0.19 13.67
C LYS A 196 -10.14 0.11 12.29
N ILE A 197 -10.33 1.25 11.63
CA ILE A 197 -10.88 1.29 10.26
C ILE A 197 -9.96 0.52 9.30
N TYR A 198 -8.65 0.64 9.49
CA TYR A 198 -7.69 -0.12 8.69
C TYR A 198 -7.87 -1.63 8.86
N GLN A 199 -7.90 -2.12 10.11
CA GLN A 199 -8.02 -3.55 10.39
C GLN A 199 -9.36 -4.14 9.90
N GLN A 200 -10.43 -3.35 9.91
CA GLN A 200 -11.77 -3.83 9.58
C GLN A 200 -12.09 -3.74 8.08
N VAL A 201 -11.58 -2.72 7.39
CA VAL A 201 -11.99 -2.37 6.03
C VAL A 201 -10.77 -2.25 5.12
N VAL A 202 -9.90 -1.27 5.38
CA VAL A 202 -8.85 -0.88 4.41
C VAL A 202 -7.88 -2.02 4.13
N HIS A 203 -7.54 -2.84 5.13
CA HIS A 203 -6.64 -3.98 4.97
C HIS A 203 -7.14 -4.94 3.89
N PHE A 204 -8.43 -5.29 3.93
CA PHE A 204 -9.04 -6.28 3.03
C PHE A 204 -9.50 -5.67 1.71
N GLU A 205 -10.14 -4.50 1.75
CA GLU A 205 -10.77 -3.92 0.56
C GLU A 205 -9.82 -3.09 -0.29
N VAL A 206 -8.78 -2.49 0.31
CA VAL A 206 -7.86 -1.58 -0.39
C VAL A 206 -6.46 -2.16 -0.45
N CYS A 207 -5.81 -2.34 0.70
CA CYS A 207 -4.40 -2.70 0.75
C CYS A 207 -4.11 -4.10 0.16
N ASN A 208 -5.01 -5.07 0.30
CA ASN A 208 -4.87 -6.38 -0.35
C ASN A 208 -4.78 -6.28 -1.88
N GLN A 209 -5.58 -5.38 -2.49
CA GLN A 209 -5.53 -5.16 -3.94
C GLN A 209 -4.23 -4.46 -4.36
N VAL A 210 -3.80 -3.47 -3.57
CA VAL A 210 -2.54 -2.75 -3.81
C VAL A 210 -1.33 -3.69 -3.71
N VAL A 211 -1.31 -4.58 -2.72
CA VAL A 211 -0.25 -5.58 -2.51
C VAL A 211 -0.19 -6.54 -3.70
N ALA A 212 -1.31 -7.10 -4.11
CA ALA A 212 -1.39 -7.99 -5.28
C ALA A 212 -0.85 -7.31 -6.55
N TRP A 213 -1.39 -6.12 -6.85
CA TRP A 213 -1.02 -5.36 -8.03
C TRP A 213 0.48 -5.04 -8.05
N ALA A 214 1.03 -4.56 -6.92
CA ALA A 214 2.43 -4.19 -6.82
C ALA A 214 3.36 -5.38 -7.02
N ALA A 215 3.01 -6.54 -6.45
CA ALA A 215 3.78 -7.77 -6.61
C ALA A 215 3.81 -8.23 -8.08
N ARG A 216 2.65 -8.36 -8.72
CA ARG A 216 2.58 -8.72 -10.14
C ARG A 216 3.33 -7.73 -11.00
N ARG A 217 3.05 -6.44 -10.85
CA ARG A 217 3.57 -5.46 -11.78
C ARG A 217 5.08 -5.26 -11.65
N ALA A 218 5.61 -5.29 -10.42
CA ALA A 218 7.06 -5.29 -10.22
C ALA A 218 7.70 -6.55 -10.84
N GLY A 219 7.09 -7.73 -10.69
CA GLY A 219 7.58 -8.97 -11.30
C GLY A 219 7.62 -8.94 -12.83
N GLU A 220 6.59 -8.40 -13.46
CA GLU A 220 6.53 -8.17 -14.92
C GLU A 220 7.64 -7.22 -15.36
N LEU A 221 7.78 -6.06 -14.70
CA LEU A 221 8.81 -5.07 -15.03
C LEU A 221 10.23 -5.62 -14.84
N ILE A 222 10.47 -6.41 -13.80
CA ILE A 222 11.76 -7.10 -13.64
C ILE A 222 12.01 -7.99 -14.84
N THR A 223 11.03 -8.79 -15.26
CA THR A 223 11.16 -9.68 -16.41
C THR A 223 11.39 -8.90 -17.72
N GLU A 224 10.69 -7.79 -17.94
CA GLU A 224 10.83 -6.93 -19.11
C GLU A 224 12.20 -6.25 -19.21
N PHE A 225 12.79 -5.87 -18.07
CA PHE A 225 14.03 -5.07 -18.04
C PHE A 225 15.30 -5.89 -17.71
N VAL A 226 15.19 -7.17 -17.35
CA VAL A 226 16.36 -8.05 -17.26
C VAL A 226 16.99 -8.20 -18.65
N PRO A 227 18.29 -7.88 -18.82
CA PRO A 227 18.95 -8.05 -20.11
C PRO A 227 18.95 -9.52 -20.55
N GLY A 228 18.45 -9.80 -21.76
CA GLY A 228 18.42 -11.15 -22.35
C GLY A 228 17.09 -11.91 -22.24
N SER A 229 16.01 -11.28 -21.76
CA SER A 229 14.65 -11.87 -21.70
C SER A 229 13.73 -11.50 -22.88
N THR A 230 14.22 -10.76 -23.88
CA THR A 230 13.52 -10.56 -25.15
C THR A 230 13.94 -11.65 -26.16
N GLY A 231 12.95 -12.34 -26.74
CA GLY A 231 13.01 -13.63 -27.47
C GLY A 231 13.95 -13.67 -28.70
N ILE A 232 14.28 -14.84 -29.30
CA ILE A 232 13.38 -15.89 -29.80
C ILE A 232 12.13 -15.29 -30.45
N GLY A 233 12.22 -14.99 -31.74
CA GLY A 233 11.12 -14.57 -32.61
C GLY A 233 11.52 -13.41 -33.51
#